data_AF-A0A259LJK2-F1
#
_entry.id   AF-A0A259LJK2-F1
#
_cell.length_a   1.000
_cell.length_b   1.000
_cell.length_c   1.000
_cell.angle_alpha   90.00
_cell.angle_beta   90.00
_cell.angle_gamma   90.00
#
_symmetry.space_group_name_H-M   'P 1'
#
loop_
_entity.id
_entity.type
_entity.pdbx_description
1 polymer ?
#
loop_
_entity_poly.entity_id
_entity_poly.type
_entity_poly.pdbx_seq_one_letter_code
_entity_poly.pdbx_strand_id
1 'polypeptide(L)' 'PGYFKTEINDEFLDSEQGLQMIRRIAMRRIGDINELAGPLLLLASDAGSFMTGSTLVVDGGHLLNSL' A
#
# COMPACT_ATOMS: atom_id res chain seq x y z
N PRO A 1 4.83 0.03 -1.75
CA PRO A 1 3.40 0.00 -1.40
C PRO A 1 3.10 -1.29 -0.61
N GLY A 2 2.01 -1.32 0.14
CA GLY A 2 1.46 -2.54 0.74
C GLY A 2 0.74 -3.40 -0.29
N TYR A 3 -0.24 -4.18 0.17
CA TYR A 3 -1.09 -4.96 -0.72
C TYR A 3 -2.14 -4.07 -1.41
N PHE A 4 -2.23 -4.21 -2.72
CA PHE A 4 -3.28 -3.66 -3.59
C PHE A 4 -3.82 -4.83 -4.43
N LYS A 5 -5.12 -4.83 -4.70
CA LYS A 5 -5.76 -5.89 -5.50
C LYS A 5 -5.34 -5.77 -6.97
N THR A 6 -4.91 -6.88 -7.55
CA THR A 6 -4.50 -7.03 -8.94
C THR A 6 -4.92 -8.41 -9.42
N GLU A 7 -5.00 -8.63 -10.73
CA GLU A 7 -5.36 -9.94 -11.30
C GLU A 7 -4.41 -11.07 -10.82
N ILE A 8 -3.15 -10.74 -10.54
CA ILE A 8 -2.13 -11.72 -10.11
C ILE A 8 -2.38 -12.24 -8.69
N ASN A 9 -2.94 -11.42 -7.80
CA ASN A 9 -3.06 -11.72 -6.38
C ASN A 9 -4.51 -11.84 -5.90
N ASP A 10 -5.48 -11.77 -6.80
CA ASP A 10 -6.91 -11.77 -6.49
C ASP A 10 -7.32 -13.02 -5.68
N GLU A 11 -7.03 -14.20 -6.21
CA GLU A 11 -7.35 -15.48 -5.56
C GLU A 11 -6.71 -15.62 -4.17
N PHE A 12 -5.49 -15.10 -4.01
CA PHE A 12 -4.82 -15.13 -2.71
C PHE A 12 -5.50 -14.20 -1.70
N LEU A 13 -5.87 -12.98 -2.11
CA LEU A 13 -6.48 -12.00 -1.21
C LEU A 13 -7.87 -12.43 -0.72
N ASP A 14 -8.58 -13.21 -1.53
CA ASP A 14 -9.88 -13.79 -1.18
C ASP A 14 -9.77 -15.10 -0.37
N SER A 15 -8.57 -15.68 -0.27
CA SER A 15 -8.32 -16.88 0.54
C SER A 15 -8.35 -16.60 2.05
N GLU A 16 -8.56 -17.63 2.87
CA GLU A 16 -8.46 -17.54 4.33
C GLU A 16 -7.11 -16.98 4.80
N GLN A 17 -6.01 -17.38 4.15
CA GLN A 17 -4.68 -16.88 4.45
C GLN A 17 -4.54 -15.39 4.10
N GLY A 18 -5.09 -14.97 2.96
CA GLY A 18 -5.15 -13.56 2.56
C GLY A 18 -5.95 -12.72 3.57
N LEU A 19 -7.12 -13.20 3.98
CA LEU A 19 -7.95 -12.54 4.99
C LEU A 19 -7.25 -12.47 6.35
N GLN A 20 -6.51 -13.51 6.76
CA GLN A 20 -5.68 -13.49 7.98
C GLN A 20 -4.56 -12.44 7.90
N MET A 21 -3.92 -12.31 6.74
CA MET A 21 -2.90 -11.29 6.50
C MET A 21 -3.51 -9.89 6.51
N ILE A 22 -4.65 -9.66 5.85
CA ILE A 22 -5.36 -8.36 5.86
C ILE A 22 -5.72 -7.97 7.29
N ARG A 23 -6.15 -8.93 8.11
CA ARG A 23 -6.38 -8.69 9.54
C ARG A 23 -5.11 -8.23 10.26
N ARG A 24 -3.90 -8.46 9.79
CA ARG A 24 -2.68 -7.91 10.42
C ARG A 24 -2.32 -6.50 9.94
N ILE A 25 -2.87 -6.03 8.83
CA ILE A 25 -2.66 -4.64 8.40
C ILE A 25 -3.35 -3.71 9.41
N ALA A 26 -2.70 -2.62 9.83
CA ALA A 26 -3.25 -1.73 10.87
C ALA A 26 -4.64 -1.19 10.48
N MET A 27 -4.82 -0.80 9.21
CA MET A 27 -6.12 -0.36 8.66
C MET A 27 -7.11 -1.50 8.36
N ARG A 28 -6.71 -2.77 8.53
CA ARG A 28 -7.54 -3.98 8.32
C ARG A 28 -8.14 -4.08 6.91
N ARG A 29 -7.45 -3.50 5.92
CA ARG A 29 -7.82 -3.51 4.50
C ARG A 29 -6.58 -3.41 3.62
N ILE A 30 -6.74 -3.78 2.35
CA ILE A 30 -5.78 -3.47 1.29
C ILE A 30 -6.00 -2.05 0.76
N GLY A 31 -5.04 -1.53 0.01
CA GLY A 31 -5.14 -0.23 -0.65
C GLY A 31 -6.05 -0.27 -1.88
N ASP A 32 -6.75 0.83 -2.12
CA ASP A 32 -7.39 1.13 -3.40
C ASP A 32 -6.38 1.82 -4.33
N ILE A 33 -6.32 1.42 -5.60
CA ILE A 33 -5.32 1.94 -6.55
C ILE A 33 -5.33 3.49 -6.66
N ASN A 34 -6.49 4.12 -6.47
CA ASN A 34 -6.63 5.57 -6.50
C ASN A 34 -5.90 6.26 -5.34
N GLU A 35 -5.63 5.56 -4.24
CA GLU A 35 -4.87 6.08 -3.10
C GLU A 35 -3.37 6.28 -3.43
N LEU A 36 -2.87 5.73 -4.54
CA LEU A 36 -1.51 6.00 -5.03
C LEU A 36 -1.42 7.32 -5.81
N ALA A 37 -2.53 7.90 -6.26
CA ALA A 37 -2.51 9.11 -7.07
C ALA A 37 -1.84 10.29 -6.34
N GLY A 38 -2.18 10.52 -5.06
CA GLY A 38 -1.57 11.58 -4.25
C GLY A 38 -0.05 11.43 -4.09
N PRO A 39 0.45 10.28 -3.57
CA PRO A 39 1.88 9.99 -3.49
C PRO A 39 2.62 10.13 -4.82
N LEU A 40 2.04 9.66 -5.92
CA LEU A 40 2.64 9.78 -7.26
C LEU A 40 2.69 11.23 -7.72
N LEU A 41 1.61 12.00 -7.55
CA LEU A 41 1.58 13.42 -7.89
C LEU A 41 2.59 14.22 -7.06
N LEU A 42 2.74 13.91 -5.76
CA LEU A 42 3.76 14.53 -4.92
C LEU A 42 5.16 14.29 -5.50
N LEU A 43 5.49 13.04 -5.85
CA LEU A 43 6.84 12.67 -6.30
C LEU A 43 7.13 13.05 -7.76
N ALA A 44 6.10 13.22 -8.60
CA ALA A 44 6.25 13.50 -10.03
C ALA A 44 6.02 14.98 -10.40
N SER A 45 5.69 15.84 -9.44
CA SER A 45 5.44 17.27 -9.67
C SER A 45 6.38 18.17 -8.85
N ASP A 46 6.28 19.48 -9.07
CA ASP A 46 7.04 20.49 -8.33
C ASP A 46 6.77 20.49 -6.81
N ALA A 47 5.66 19.86 -6.37
CA ALA A 47 5.39 19.63 -4.96
C ALA A 47 6.50 18.84 -4.25
N GLY A 48 7.20 17.97 -4.99
CA GLY A 48 8.34 17.19 -4.53
C GLY A 48 9.71 17.78 -4.90
N SER A 49 9.80 19.05 -5.30
CA SER A 49 11.00 19.65 -5.91
C SER A 49 12.29 19.56 -5.08
N PHE A 50 12.21 19.34 -3.77
CA PHE A 50 13.37 19.12 -2.88
C PHE A 50 13.42 17.71 -2.27
N MET A 51 12.62 16.78 -2.78
CA MET A 51 12.63 15.38 -2.36
C MET A 51 13.49 14.56 -3.33
N THR A 52 14.58 13.98 -2.82
CA THR A 52 15.41 13.03 -3.57
C THR A 52 15.94 11.95 -2.64
N GLY A 53 16.18 10.74 -3.16
CA GLY A 53 16.67 9.59 -2.38
C GLY A 53 15.72 9.09 -1.28
N SER A 54 14.44 9.48 -1.33
CA SER A 54 13.44 9.17 -0.30
C SER A 54 12.48 8.07 -0.77
N THR A 55 12.04 7.22 0.16
CA THR A 55 11.00 6.21 -0.07
C THR A 55 9.72 6.62 0.67
N LEU A 56 8.60 6.71 -0.06
CA LEU A 56 7.29 6.97 0.52
C LEU A 56 6.49 5.66 0.65
N VAL A 57 6.27 5.22 1.88
CA VAL A 57 5.51 3.99 2.18
C VAL A 57 4.00 4.28 2.13
N VAL A 58 3.28 3.50 1.33
CA VAL A 58 1.81 3.57 1.18
C VAL A 58 1.25 2.17 1.33
N ASP A 59 0.88 1.78 2.56
CA ASP A 59 0.62 0.37 2.88
C ASP A 59 -0.43 0.12 3.97
N GLY A 60 -1.14 1.15 4.43
CA GLY A 60 -2.12 1.02 5.51
C GLY A 60 -1.52 0.59 6.85
N GLY A 61 -0.21 0.80 7.05
CA GLY A 61 0.53 0.41 8.26
C GLY A 61 1.00 -1.04 8.26
N HIS A 62 1.04 -1.70 7.10
CA HIS A 62 1.44 -3.11 6.99
C HIS A 62 2.90 -3.35 7.43
N LEU A 63 3.85 -2.51 7.00
CA LEU A 63 5.28 -2.60 7.32
C LEU A 63 5.56 -2.46 8.82
N LEU A 64 4.73 -1.72 9.53
CA LEU A 64 4.93 -1.38 10.94
C LEU A 64 4.33 -2.42 11.89
N ASN A 65 3.67 -3.44 11.38
CA ASN A 65 3.21 -4.53 12.22
C ASN A 65 4.30 -5.61 12.33
N SER A 66 5.01 -5.62 13.45
CA SER A 66 6.18 -6.48 13.70
C SER A 66 5.84 -7.86 14.32
N LEU A 67 4.57 -8.31 14.27
CA LEU A 67 4.10 -9.57 14.88
C LEU A 67 3.18 -10.40 13.96
#